data_AF-A0A5K1CGK5-F1
#
_entry.id   AF-A0A5K1CGK5-F1
#
_cell.length_a   1.000
_cell.length_b   1.000
_cell.length_c   1.000
_cell.angle_alpha   90.00
_cell.angle_beta   90.00
_cell.angle_gamma   90.00
#
_symmetry.space_group_name_H-M   'P 1'
#
loop_
_entity.id
_entity.type
_entity.pdbx_description
1 polymer ?
#
loop_
_entity_poly.entity_id
_entity_poly.type
_entity_poly.pdbx_seq_one_letter_code
_entity_poly.pdbx_strand_id
1 'polypeptide(L)' 'DIVKLIGNHLDLYRRNQSAIGVELLSTLSLDARDEKLRRHLFASKELHPALISPECEYK' A
#
# COMPACT_ATOMS: atom_id res chain seq x y z
N ASP A 1 8.35 1.68 -18.76
CA ASP A 1 7.29 0.83 -19.34
C ASP A 1 6.11 0.77 -18.38
N ILE A 2 4.95 1.27 -18.79
CA ILE A 2 3.77 1.43 -17.93
C ILE A 2 3.23 0.10 -17.43
N VAL A 3 3.36 -0.96 -18.23
CA VAL A 3 2.91 -2.32 -17.89
C VAL A 3 3.68 -2.87 -16.69
N LYS A 4 5.00 -2.65 -16.66
CA LYS A 4 5.85 -3.08 -15.54
C LYS A 4 5.51 -2.34 -14.24
N LEU A 5 5.20 -1.05 -14.34
CA LEU A 5 4.79 -0.24 -13.18
C LEU A 5 3.47 -0.74 -12.60
N ILE A 6 2.45 -0.92 -13.44
CA ILE A 6 1.14 -1.44 -13.04
C ILE A 6 1.28 -2.84 -12.41
N GLY A 7 2.08 -3.72 -13.03
CA GLY A 7 2.35 -5.06 -12.51
C GLY A 7 2.97 -5.04 -11.11
N ASN A 8 3.95 -4.15 -10.88
CA ASN A 8 4.56 -3.98 -9.57
C ASN A 8 3.55 -3.50 -8.52
N HIS A 9 2.70 -2.52 -8.86
CA HIS A 9 1.68 -2.03 -7.92
C HIS A 9 0.62 -3.08 -7.59
N LEU A 10 0.18 -3.87 -8.58
CA LEU A 10 -0.76 -4.96 -8.37
C LEU A 10 -0.18 -6.07 -7.48
N ASP A 11 1.08 -6.44 -7.71
CA ASP A 11 1.76 -7.44 -6.89
C ASP A 11 1.97 -6.94 -5.45
N LEU A 12 2.35 -5.67 -5.28
CA LEU A 12 2.46 -5.00 -3.99
C LEU A 12 1.13 -5.05 -3.23
N TYR A 13 0.04 -4.65 -3.89
CA TYR A 13 -1.31 -4.67 -3.32
C TYR A 13 -1.71 -6.10 -2.92
N ARG A 14 -1.49 -7.09 -3.79
CA ARG A 14 -1.86 -8.49 -3.52
C ARG A 14 -1.10 -9.06 -2.32
N ARG A 15 0.22 -8.83 -2.23
CA ARG A 15 1.04 -9.27 -1.09
C ARG A 15 0.59 -8.64 0.22
N ASN A 16 0.37 -7.31 0.21
CA ASN A 16 -0.09 -6.57 1.38
C ASN A 16 -1.51 -6.98 1.80
N GLN A 17 -2.41 -7.21 0.85
CA GLN A 17 -3.76 -7.69 1.11
C GLN A 17 -3.75 -9.09 1.75
N SER A 18 -2.88 -9.99 1.28
CA SER A 18 -2.70 -11.32 1.87
C SER A 18 -2.10 -11.27 3.28
N ALA A 19 -1.18 -10.34 3.54
CA ALA A 19 -0.55 -10.17 4.86
C ALA A 19 -1.50 -9.55 5.90
N ILE A 20 -2.41 -8.66 5.47
CA ILE A 20 -3.41 -8.04 6.35
C ILE A 20 -4.62 -8.97 6.58
N GLY A 21 -4.96 -9.80 5.59
CA GLY A 21 -6.11 -10.71 5.60
C GLY A 21 -7.31 -10.14 4.86
N VAL A 22 -7.75 -10.85 3.80
CA VAL A 22 -8.84 -10.42 2.90
C VAL A 22 -10.19 -10.29 3.63
N GLU A 23 -10.50 -11.19 4.56
CA GLU A 23 -11.73 -11.13 5.36
C GLU A 23 -11.75 -9.90 6.28
N LEU A 24 -10.60 -9.57 6.87
CA LEU A 24 -10.48 -8.40 7.75
C LEU A 24 -10.65 -7.10 6.95
N LEU A 25 -10.07 -7.02 5.76
CA LEU A 25 -10.26 -5.85 4.90
C LEU A 25 -11.72 -5.74 4.42
N SER A 26 -12.39 -6.86 4.15
CA SER A 26 -13.77 -6.87 3.64
C SER A 26 -14.81 -6.40 4.67
N THR A 27 -14.50 -6.49 5.96
CA THR A 27 -15.38 -6.03 7.05
C THR A 27 -15.16 -4.56 7.43
N LEU A 28 -14.12 -3.91 6.89
CA LEU A 28 -13.74 -2.55 7.22
C LEU A 28 -14.27 -1.55 6.17
N SER A 29 -14.52 -0.31 6.62
CA SER A 29 -14.77 0.82 5.72
C SER A 29 -13.56 1.12 4.85
N LEU A 30 -13.77 1.79 3.71
CA LEU A 30 -12.70 2.21 2.80
C LEU A 30 -11.57 2.95 3.52
N ASP A 31 -11.88 3.92 4.37
CA ASP A 31 -10.87 4.69 5.12
C ASP A 31 -10.07 3.81 6.09
N ALA A 32 -10.74 2.88 6.77
CA ALA A 32 -10.06 1.97 7.70
C ALA A 32 -9.18 0.94 6.96
N ARG A 33 -9.58 0.52 5.75
CA ARG A 33 -8.75 -0.31 4.87
C ARG A 33 -7.52 0.46 4.40
N ASP A 34 -7.71 1.71 3.98
CA ASP A 34 -6.63 2.57 3.48
C ASP A 34 -5.59 2.86 4.58
N GLU A 35 -6.04 3.25 5.78
CA GLU A 35 -5.15 3.49 6.92
C GLU A 35 -4.36 2.22 7.30
N LYS A 36 -5.00 1.05 7.25
CA LYS A 36 -4.34 -0.22 7.58
C LYS A 36 -3.32 -0.62 6.52
N LEU A 37 -3.65 -0.41 5.24
CA LEU A 37 -2.73 -0.62 4.12
C LEU A 37 -1.54 0.34 4.20
N ARG A 38 -1.79 1.62 4.46
CA ARG A 38 -0.76 2.66 4.64
C ARG A 38 0.20 2.32 5.76
N ARG A 39 -0.31 1.89 6.93
CA ARG A 39 0.52 1.45 8.06
C ARG A 39 1.37 0.23 7.72
N HIS A 40 0.82 -0.76 7.02
CA HIS A 40 1.55 -1.96 6.64
C HIS A 40 2.66 -1.63 5.63
N LEU A 41 2.35 -0.83 4.60
CA LEU A 41 3.33 -0.38 3.60
C LEU A 41 4.44 0.47 4.24
N PHE A 42 4.10 1.33 5.19
CA PHE A 42 5.08 2.12 5.94
C PHE A 42 6.03 1.22 6.75
N ALA A 43 5.49 0.22 7.46
CA ALA A 43 6.29 -0.74 8.21
C ALA A 43 7.19 -1.60 7.31
N SER A 44 6.71 -2.01 6.14
CA SER A 44 7.45 -2.79 5.15
C SER A 44 8.46 -1.96 4.34
N LYS A 45 8.54 -0.63 4.56
CA LYS A 45 9.33 0.32 3.74
C LYS A 45 9.00 0.25 2.24
N GLU A 46 7.78 -0.16 1.93
CA GLU A 46 7.25 -0.29 0.58
C GLU A 46 6.33 0.90 0.22
N LEU A 47 6.05 1.78 1.18
CA LEU A 47 5.28 3.00 0.95
C LEU A 47 6.10 4.00 0.13
N HIS A 48 5.51 4.54 -0.94
CA HIS A 48 6.16 5.54 -1.76
C HIS A 48 6.49 6.79 -0.92
N PRO A 49 7.71 7.36 -1.02
CA PRO A 49 8.13 8.49 -0.19
C PRO A 49 7.19 9.70 -0.24
N ALA A 50 6.68 10.03 -1.44
CA ALA A 50 5.71 11.12 -1.63
C ALA A 50 4.40 10.94 -0.85
N LEU A 51 4.02 9.70 -0.50
CA LEU A 51 2.82 9.41 0.29
C LEU A 51 3.06 9.55 1.80
N ILE A 52 4.33 9.54 2.24
CA ILE A 52 4.73 9.80 3.64
C ILE A 52 4.66 11.30 3.89
N SER A 53 5.32 12.09 3.04
CA SER A 53 5.37 13.54 3.12
C SER A 53 5.78 14.14 1.76
N PRO A 54 5.30 15.34 1.40
CA PRO A 54 5.76 16.06 0.19
C PRO A 54 7.27 16.27 0.17
N GLU A 55 7.89 16.48 1.33
CA GLU A 55 9.33 16.70 1.50
C GLU A 55 10.16 15.42 1.28
N CYS A 56 9.51 14.25 1.23
CA CYS A 56 10.15 12.97 0.97
C CYS A 56 10.19 12.60 -0.52
N GLU A 57 9.52 13.35 -1.40
CA GLU A 57 9.47 13.07 -2.84
C GLU A 57 10.81 13.33 -3.56
N TYR A 58 11.70 14.14 -2.96
CA TYR A 58 12.97 14.57 -3.55
C TYR A 58 14.23 13.96 -2.90
N LYS A 59 14.09 12.90 -2.09
CA LYS A 59 15.24 12.21 -1.45
C LYS A 59 15.50 10.83 -2.03
#